data_AF-A0A6G6YE94-F1
#
_entry.id   AF-A0A6G6YE94-F1
#
_cell.length_a   1.000
_cell.length_b   1.000
_cell.length_c   1.000
_cell.angle_alpha   90.00
_cell.angle_beta   90.00
_cell.angle_gamma   90.00
#
_symmetry.space_group_name_H-M   'P 1'
#
loop_
_entity.id
_entity.type
_entity.pdbx_description
1 polymer ?
#
loop_
_entity_poly.entity_id
_entity_poly.type
_entity_poly.pdbx_seq_one_letter_code
_entity_poly.pdbx_strand_id
1 'polypeptide(L)' 'MKREISKEQNIQKVKIDTYIPTIQLKKIPPEKALQLLNKAGYEINRDEAEEIMEFLYTIVKLTLKEFFTSD' A
#
# COMPACT_ATOMS: atom_id res chain seq x y z
N MET A 1 -16.55 -16.65 47.14
CA MET A 1 -15.78 -15.39 47.08
C MET A 1 -15.44 -15.13 45.62
N LYS A 2 -15.63 -13.88 45.16
CA LYS A 2 -15.66 -13.41 43.78
C LYS A 2 -14.34 -13.71 43.04
N ARG A 3 -14.38 -14.20 41.79
CA ARG A 3 -13.89 -13.53 40.54
C ARG A 3 -12.83 -12.45 40.86
N GLU A 4 -11.61 -12.46 40.32
CA GLU A 4 -11.29 -12.18 38.92
C GLU A 4 -9.78 -12.45 38.71
N ILE A 5 -9.42 -13.46 37.92
CA ILE A 5 -8.07 -13.55 37.31
C ILE A 5 -8.32 -13.73 35.81
N SER A 6 -8.94 -12.72 35.22
CA SER A 6 -9.31 -12.71 33.82
C SER A 6 -9.41 -11.24 33.44
N LYS A 7 -8.34 -10.66 32.88
CA LYS A 7 -8.41 -9.56 31.89
C LYS A 7 -7.04 -8.99 31.51
N GLU A 8 -6.07 -8.88 32.42
CA GLU A 8 -4.88 -8.05 32.13
C GLU A 8 -3.86 -8.66 31.16
N GLN A 9 -3.71 -9.99 31.14
CA GLN A 9 -2.72 -10.63 30.25
C GLN A 9 -3.22 -10.83 28.80
N ASN A 10 -4.51 -10.61 28.54
CA ASN A 10 -5.09 -10.73 27.19
C ASN A 10 -5.14 -9.39 26.44
N ILE A 11 -5.08 -8.25 27.16
CA ILE A 11 -5.19 -6.91 26.56
C ILE A 11 -3.93 -6.52 25.77
N GLN A 12 -2.77 -7.06 26.12
CA GLN A 12 -1.50 -6.71 25.45
C GLN A 12 -1.26 -7.48 24.15
N LYS A 13 -1.79 -8.70 24.01
CA LYS A 13 -1.58 -9.52 22.80
C LYS A 13 -2.47 -9.12 21.61
N VAL A 14 -3.49 -8.28 21.83
CA VAL A 14 -4.47 -7.88 20.81
C VAL A 14 -4.06 -6.58 20.09
N LYS A 15 -3.04 -5.85 20.57
CA LYS A 15 -2.68 -4.51 20.06
C LYS A 15 -1.49 -4.45 19.09
N ILE A 16 -0.96 -5.59 18.65
CA ILE A 16 0.17 -5.62 17.69
C ILE A 16 -0.32 -6.03 16.28
N ASP A 17 -1.48 -6.67 16.17
CA ASP A 17 -2.07 -7.08 14.88
C ASP A 17 -2.79 -5.95 14.12
N THR A 18 -2.69 -4.69 14.55
CA THR A 18 -3.50 -3.59 14.02
C THR A 18 -2.70 -2.32 13.76
N TYR A 19 -1.88 -2.30 12.71
CA TYR A 19 -1.80 -1.13 11.80
C TYR A 19 -0.91 -1.38 10.57
N ILE A 20 -1.07 -2.49 9.84
CA ILE A 20 -0.72 -2.42 8.41
C ILE A 20 -2.02 -2.11 7.70
N PRO A 21 -2.38 -0.83 7.46
CA PRO A 21 -3.40 -0.57 6.49
C PRO A 21 -2.96 -1.30 5.22
N THR A 22 -3.80 -2.16 4.67
CA THR A 22 -3.64 -2.58 3.28
C THR A 22 -3.78 -1.29 2.49
N ILE A 23 -2.65 -0.61 2.23
CA ILE A 23 -2.66 0.71 1.59
C ILE A 23 -3.18 0.49 0.19
N GLN A 24 -4.48 0.73 0.02
CA GLN A 24 -5.14 0.65 -1.28
C GLN A 24 -4.69 1.88 -2.05
N LEU A 25 -3.66 1.70 -2.87
CA LEU A 25 -3.24 2.72 -3.81
C LEU A 25 -4.37 2.95 -4.81
N LYS A 26 -4.86 4.19 -4.87
CA LYS A 26 -5.81 4.60 -5.91
C LYS A 26 -5.08 4.55 -7.26
N LYS A 27 -5.30 3.48 -8.01
CA LYS A 27 -4.70 3.32 -9.33
C LYS A 27 -5.25 4.39 -10.29
N ILE A 28 -4.33 5.04 -10.99
CA ILE A 28 -4.57 5.83 -12.19
C ILE A 28 -4.92 4.86 -13.35
N PRO A 29 -5.98 5.11 -14.13
CA PRO A 29 -6.29 4.32 -15.32
C PRO A 29 -5.15 4.39 -16.35
N PRO A 30 -4.87 3.31 -17.10
CA PRO A 30 -3.79 3.28 -18.10
C PRO A 30 -3.87 4.42 -19.12
N GLU A 31 -5.08 4.81 -19.54
CA GLU A 31 -5.30 5.87 -20.52
C GLU A 31 -4.85 7.24 -19.98
N LYS A 32 -5.03 7.46 -18.67
CA LYS A 32 -4.58 8.67 -18.01
C LYS A 32 -3.06 8.66 -17.79
N ALA A 33 -2.47 7.50 -17.52
CA ALA A 33 -1.03 7.33 -17.44
C ALA A 33 -0.35 7.58 -18.80
N LEU A 34 -0.90 7.00 -19.87
CA LEU A 34 -0.48 7.22 -21.25
C LEU A 34 -0.49 8.71 -21.61
N GLN A 35 -1.57 9.42 -21.30
CA GLN A 35 -1.65 10.87 -21.54
C GLN A 35 -0.59 11.67 -20.77
N LEU A 36 -0.28 11.29 -19.53
CA LEU A 36 0.75 11.95 -18.73
C LEU A 36 2.15 11.70 -19.28
N LEU A 37 2.45 10.47 -19.66
CA LEU A 37 3.75 10.07 -20.18
C LEU A 37 4.00 10.67 -21.57
N ASN A 38 2.98 10.67 -22.45
CA ASN A 38 3.05 11.35 -23.75
C ASN A 38 3.26 12.87 -23.60
N LYS A 39 2.59 13.50 -22.62
CA LYS A 39 2.82 14.93 -22.32
C LYS A 39 4.22 15.24 -21.81
N ALA A 40 4.86 14.28 -21.15
CA ALA A 40 6.25 14.39 -20.70
C ALA A 40 7.28 14.11 -21.82
N GLY A 41 6.81 13.79 -23.04
CA GLY A 41 7.65 13.55 -24.21
C GLY A 41 8.04 12.08 -24.42
N TYR A 42 7.44 11.16 -23.68
CA TYR A 42 7.64 9.72 -23.90
C TYR A 42 6.66 9.23 -24.97
N GLU A 43 7.16 8.71 -26.07
CA GLU A 43 6.32 8.11 -27.10
C GLU A 43 6.15 6.62 -26.78
N ILE A 44 5.05 6.30 -26.08
CA ILE A 44 4.74 4.94 -25.64
C ILE A 44 3.31 4.55 -26.02
N ASN A 45 3.04 3.25 -26.05
CA ASN A 45 1.72 2.69 -26.26
C ASN A 45 1.00 2.38 -24.92
N ARG A 46 -0.25 1.89 -25.03
CA ARG A 46 -1.10 1.60 -23.86
C ARG A 46 -0.52 0.49 -22.97
N ASP A 47 0.00 -0.56 -23.58
CA ASP A 47 0.51 -1.73 -22.86
C ASP A 47 1.80 -1.36 -22.12
N GLU A 48 2.68 -0.59 -22.76
CA GLU A 48 3.87 -0.01 -22.12
C GLU A 48 3.51 0.92 -20.95
N ALA A 49 2.49 1.75 -21.12
CA ALA A 49 2.01 2.62 -20.03
C ALA A 49 1.46 1.81 -18.85
N GLU A 50 0.80 0.68 -19.11
CA GLU A 50 0.30 -0.24 -18.08
C GLU A 50 1.46 -0.87 -17.30
N GLU A 51 2.45 -1.45 -18.00
CA GLU A 51 3.64 -2.04 -17.38
C GLU A 51 4.43 -1.05 -16.52
N ILE A 52 4.67 0.17 -17.05
CA ILE A 52 5.36 1.24 -16.32
C ILE A 52 4.62 1.56 -15.02
N MET A 53 3.29 1.69 -15.09
CA MET A 53 2.50 2.01 -13.90
C MET A 53 2.51 0.87 -12.88
N GLU A 54 2.45 -0.39 -13.31
CA GLU A 54 2.57 -1.54 -12.41
C GLU A 54 3.90 -1.56 -11.66
N PHE A 55 5.00 -1.29 -12.36
CA PHE A 55 6.31 -1.18 -11.74
C PHE A 55 6.36 -0.03 -10.72
N LEU A 56 5.85 1.16 -11.07
CA LEU A 56 5.79 2.31 -10.18
C LEU A 56 4.94 2.02 -8.92
N TYR A 57 3.78 1.36 -9.06
CA TYR A 57 2.98 0.96 -7.90
C TYR A 57 3.71 -0.02 -7.00
N THR A 58 4.52 -0.92 -7.58
CA THR A 58 5.34 -1.87 -6.81
C THR A 58 6.37 -1.13 -5.97
N ILE A 59 7.10 -0.18 -6.56
CA ILE A 59 8.05 0.67 -5.82
C ILE A 59 7.33 1.40 -4.68
N VAL A 60 6.21 2.06 -4.96
CA VAL A 60 5.46 2.81 -3.95
C VAL A 60 5.00 1.89 -2.80
N LYS A 61 4.49 0.69 -3.10
CA LYS A 61 4.11 -0.28 -2.06
C LYS A 61 5.31 -0.71 -1.21
N LEU A 62 6.45 -0.96 -1.83
CA LEU A 62 7.69 -1.33 -1.12
C LEU A 62 8.16 -0.18 -0.23
N THR A 63 8.21 1.05 -0.73
CA THR A 63 8.57 2.23 0.05
C THR A 63 7.60 2.45 1.21
N LEU A 64 6.30 2.32 0.98
CA LEU A 64 5.30 2.47 2.04
C LEU A 64 5.46 1.38 3.11
N LYS A 65 5.78 0.15 2.72
CA LYS A 65 6.10 -0.92 3.67
C LYS A 65 7.36 -0.56 4.46
N GLU A 66 8.47 -0.31 3.79
CA GLU A 66 9.76 -0.11 4.45
C GLU A 66 9.78 1.09 5.41
N PHE A 67 9.13 2.20 5.04
CA PHE A 67 9.25 3.46 5.79
C PHE A 67 8.03 3.80 6.65
N PHE A 68 6.89 3.13 6.46
CA PHE A 68 5.64 3.48 7.14
C PHE A 68 4.93 2.29 7.81
N THR A 69 5.45 1.06 7.74
CA THR A 69 5.03 -0.01 8.66
C THR A 69 6.07 -0.14 9.77
N SER A 70 5.66 0.11 11.02
CA SER A 70 6.50 -0.13 12.20
C SER A 70 6.89 -1.62 12.29
N ASP A 71 8.07 -1.90 12.85
CA ASP A 71 8.48 -3.27 13.26
C ASP A 71 7.45 -3.93 14.19
#